data_AF-A0A8C2DSC4-F1
#
_entry.id   AF-A0A8C2DSC4-F1
#
_cell.length_a   1.000
_cell.length_b   1.000
_cell.length_c   1.000
_cell.angle_alpha   90.00
_cell.angle_beta   90.00
_cell.angle_gamma   90.00
#
_symmetry.space_group_name_H-M   'P 1'
#
loop_
_entity.id
_entity.type
_entity.pdbx_description
1 polymer ?
#
loop_
_entity_poly.entity_id
_entity_poly.type
_entity_poly.pdbx_seq_one_letter_code
_entity_poly.pdbx_strand_id
1 'polypeptide(L)'
;MQKVKVRKVSITSDLTEEKRKQLCELLGNVELSLLYKASVHGYQASAFHQRCDRQGPTLLVAYNHSGYIFGGYTSVDYAQSGQFITDKEAFLFSFQDKIPTIIKVNSECKARYDDAGGPNFGQQLYFCYNNQSAVYSQEYCCKGMVRMAINKTFSFNPATLYGNDTQLTECEVYKVEDDPHISAEEKPWRKVLWTANRRAELLEIIRNHKPLVKSVSRVRILMIGPVGAGKSSFFNSINSIFTGHVTNKAMSGSAGASLTVQFRTYPVNDGREGKPLPFVLCDTMGLEEQSGAGLDIEDISSILQGHVPDRYKFNPMAPFQPDEQKSSRPASLQEKIHCVVYVIDATKISLMSDKLQEKLASIRRKVNSLGKRTYLHQSCD
;
A
#
# COMPACT_ATOMS: atom_id res chain seq x y z
N MET A 1 53.24 -7.40 -25.29
CA MET A 1 52.25 -7.90 -24.30
C MET A 1 50.88 -7.36 -24.67
N GLN A 2 50.01 -8.18 -25.26
CA GLN A 2 48.62 -7.80 -25.52
C GLN A 2 47.85 -7.76 -24.19
N LYS A 3 47.28 -6.59 -23.86
CA LYS A 3 46.33 -6.45 -22.74
C LYS A 3 45.07 -7.24 -23.09
N VAL A 4 44.84 -8.34 -22.39
CA VAL A 4 43.58 -9.10 -22.46
C VAL A 4 42.47 -8.19 -21.94
N LYS A 5 41.60 -7.75 -22.86
CA LYS A 5 40.40 -6.99 -22.53
C LYS A 5 39.38 -7.98 -21.96
N VAL A 6 39.33 -8.10 -20.64
CA VAL A 6 38.32 -8.90 -19.93
C VAL A 6 36.95 -8.34 -20.31
N ARG A 7 36.19 -9.09 -21.11
CA ARG A 7 34.78 -8.76 -21.39
C ARG A 7 34.02 -8.93 -20.07
N LYS A 8 33.57 -7.81 -19.50
CA LYS A 8 32.61 -7.80 -18.39
C LYS A 8 31.29 -8.35 -18.96
N VAL A 9 31.03 -9.64 -18.77
CA VAL A 9 29.72 -10.23 -19.12
C VAL A 9 28.71 -9.56 -18.20
N SER A 10 27.78 -8.80 -18.76
CA SER A 10 26.66 -8.25 -18.00
C SER A 10 25.80 -9.42 -17.53
N ILE A 11 25.67 -9.58 -16.22
CA ILE A 11 24.78 -10.59 -15.64
C ILE A 11 23.35 -10.14 -15.94
N THR A 12 22.64 -10.92 -16.73
CA THR A 12 21.24 -10.66 -17.07
C THR A 12 20.33 -11.33 -16.05
N SER A 13 19.32 -10.59 -15.61
CA SER A 13 18.27 -11.04 -14.70
C SER A 13 17.20 -11.84 -15.46
N ASP A 14 16.66 -12.89 -14.84
CA ASP A 14 15.50 -13.65 -15.34
C ASP A 14 14.17 -12.98 -14.95
N LEU A 15 14.22 -11.96 -14.09
CA LEU A 15 13.06 -11.20 -13.66
C LEU A 15 12.60 -10.28 -14.80
N THR A 16 11.50 -10.66 -15.44
CA THR A 16 10.88 -9.86 -16.50
C THR A 16 10.53 -8.45 -16.02
N GLU A 17 10.62 -7.45 -16.89
CA GLU A 17 10.30 -6.05 -16.59
C GLU A 17 8.90 -5.86 -15.98
N GLU A 18 7.89 -6.62 -16.41
CA GLU A 18 6.54 -6.53 -15.85
C GLU A 18 6.50 -6.97 -14.36
N LYS A 19 7.14 -8.10 -14.03
CA LYS A 19 7.22 -8.59 -12.65
C LYS A 19 8.14 -7.73 -11.79
N ARG A 20 9.26 -7.25 -12.35
CA ARG A 20 10.14 -6.25 -11.72
C ARG A 20 9.34 -5.03 -11.30
N LYS A 21 8.57 -4.45 -12.23
CA LYS A 21 7.74 -3.27 -11.96
C LYS A 21 6.73 -3.51 -10.83
N GLN A 22 6.06 -4.66 -10.84
CA GLN A 22 5.09 -5.02 -9.78
C GLN A 22 5.73 -5.13 -8.40
N LEU A 23 6.94 -5.69 -8.32
CA LEU A 23 7.71 -5.77 -7.07
C LEU A 23 8.21 -4.39 -6.62
N CYS A 24 8.67 -3.54 -7.54
CA CYS A 24 9.04 -2.16 -7.25
C CYS A 24 7.85 -1.33 -6.74
N GLU A 25 6.69 -1.43 -7.38
CA GLU A 25 5.44 -0.76 -6.96
C GLU A 25 5.00 -1.24 -5.57
N LEU A 26 5.15 -2.54 -5.27
CA LEU A 26 4.85 -3.12 -3.96
C LEU A 26 5.77 -2.57 -2.85
N LEU A 27 7.06 -2.45 -3.16
CA LEU A 27 8.10 -1.98 -2.22
C LEU A 27 8.14 -0.46 -2.05
N GLY A 28 7.31 0.29 -2.79
CA GLY A 28 7.16 1.73 -2.62
C GLY A 28 7.98 2.59 -3.59
N ASN A 29 8.11 2.15 -4.85
CA ASN A 29 8.89 2.83 -5.92
C ASN A 29 10.40 2.83 -5.65
N VAL A 30 10.95 1.63 -5.55
CA VAL A 30 12.37 1.36 -5.34
C VAL A 30 13.05 0.94 -6.65
N GLU A 31 14.37 1.05 -6.70
CA GLU A 31 15.21 0.43 -7.73
C GLU A 31 15.69 -0.96 -7.25
N LEU A 32 15.75 -1.92 -8.18
CA LEU A 32 16.27 -3.27 -7.92
C LEU A 32 17.58 -3.52 -8.66
N SER A 33 18.68 -3.57 -7.91
CA SER A 33 20.03 -3.83 -8.43
C SER A 33 20.41 -5.29 -8.18
N LEU A 34 20.66 -6.08 -9.25
CA LEU A 34 20.99 -7.51 -9.11
C LEU A 34 22.35 -7.70 -8.42
N LEU A 35 22.36 -8.34 -7.24
CA LEU A 35 23.57 -8.64 -6.46
C LEU A 35 24.09 -10.06 -6.75
N TYR A 36 23.17 -11.01 -6.78
CA TYR A 36 23.46 -12.43 -6.83
C TYR A 36 22.51 -13.14 -7.79
N LYS A 37 23.05 -14.03 -8.63
CA LYS A 37 22.33 -14.97 -9.48
C LYS A 37 23.01 -16.32 -9.31
N ALA A 38 22.29 -17.30 -8.78
CA ALA A 38 22.86 -18.56 -8.33
C ALA A 38 23.47 -19.38 -9.48
N SER A 39 22.87 -19.36 -10.66
CA SER A 39 23.43 -20.03 -11.84
C SER A 39 24.79 -19.46 -12.29
N VAL A 40 25.08 -18.20 -11.99
CA VAL A 40 26.33 -17.51 -12.36
C VAL A 40 27.36 -17.57 -11.24
N HIS A 41 26.93 -17.39 -9.99
CA HIS A 41 27.83 -17.29 -8.83
C HIS A 41 27.99 -18.60 -8.06
N GLY A 42 27.14 -19.59 -8.34
CA GLY A 42 27.06 -20.85 -7.61
C GLY A 42 26.07 -20.78 -6.44
N TYR A 43 25.45 -21.92 -6.14
CA TYR A 43 24.44 -22.09 -5.09
C TYR A 43 25.03 -22.17 -3.67
N GLN A 44 26.34 -21.95 -3.50
CA GLN A 44 26.98 -22.03 -2.19
C GLN A 44 26.63 -20.82 -1.32
N ALA A 45 26.39 -21.04 -0.03
CA ALA A 45 26.16 -19.97 0.94
C ALA A 45 27.30 -18.94 0.95
N SER A 46 28.56 -19.38 0.77
CA SER A 46 29.72 -18.50 0.66
C SER A 46 29.62 -17.50 -0.51
N ALA A 47 29.08 -17.93 -1.65
CA ALA A 47 28.88 -17.07 -2.82
C ALA A 47 27.74 -16.07 -2.63
N PHE A 48 26.68 -16.47 -1.90
CA PHE A 48 25.61 -15.58 -1.47
C PHE A 48 26.15 -14.50 -0.53
N HIS A 49 26.81 -14.89 0.57
CA HIS A 49 27.33 -13.94 1.57
C HIS A 49 28.39 -12.99 1.03
N GLN A 50 29.27 -13.45 0.13
CA GLN A 50 30.24 -12.58 -0.53
C GLN A 50 29.60 -11.39 -1.26
N ARG A 51 28.32 -11.50 -1.65
CA ARG A 51 27.62 -10.53 -2.50
C ARG A 51 26.48 -9.80 -1.80
N CYS A 52 25.82 -10.47 -0.86
CA CYS A 52 24.59 -9.97 -0.25
C CYS A 52 24.80 -9.41 1.16
N ASP A 53 25.92 -9.72 1.83
CA ASP A 53 26.20 -9.18 3.15
C ASP A 53 26.40 -7.67 3.10
N ARG A 54 25.81 -6.97 4.08
CA ARG A 54 25.90 -5.52 4.29
C ARG A 54 25.50 -4.69 3.07
N GLN A 55 24.56 -5.20 2.28
CA GLN A 55 24.03 -4.49 1.11
C GLN A 55 22.77 -3.67 1.40
N GLY A 56 22.28 -3.59 2.63
CA GLY A 56 20.97 -3.00 2.89
C GLY A 56 19.80 -3.99 2.75
N PRO A 57 18.58 -3.46 2.59
CA PRO A 57 17.39 -4.23 2.23
C PRO A 57 17.58 -5.06 0.96
N THR A 58 17.07 -6.29 0.98
CA THR A 58 17.21 -7.22 -0.15
C THR A 58 15.91 -7.93 -0.49
N LEU A 59 15.73 -8.17 -1.79
CA LEU A 59 14.63 -8.96 -2.35
C LEU A 59 15.21 -10.22 -3.00
N LEU A 60 14.84 -11.38 -2.47
CA LEU A 60 15.16 -12.68 -3.06
C LEU A 60 14.02 -13.11 -3.98
N VAL A 61 14.36 -13.55 -5.20
CA VAL A 61 13.44 -14.11 -6.20
C VAL A 61 13.94 -15.48 -6.64
N ALA A 62 13.11 -16.50 -6.49
CA ALA A 62 13.38 -17.87 -6.87
C ALA A 62 12.39 -18.35 -7.93
N TYR A 63 12.86 -19.26 -8.76
CA TYR A 63 12.15 -19.80 -9.91
C TYR A 63 12.24 -21.33 -9.89
N ASN A 64 11.20 -22.02 -10.34
CA ASN A 64 11.23 -23.49 -10.48
C ASN A 64 10.68 -23.95 -11.83
N HIS A 65 10.82 -25.26 -12.11
CA HIS A 65 10.40 -25.86 -13.37
C HIS A 65 8.88 -25.86 -13.55
N SER A 66 8.14 -25.81 -12.46
CA SER A 66 6.68 -25.66 -12.44
C SER A 66 6.20 -24.24 -12.79
N GLY A 67 7.12 -23.31 -13.08
CA GLY A 67 6.81 -21.95 -13.52
C GLY A 67 6.46 -20.97 -12.40
N TYR A 68 6.63 -21.37 -11.13
CA TYR A 68 6.42 -20.48 -10.00
C TYR A 68 7.56 -19.47 -9.90
N ILE A 69 7.19 -18.23 -9.56
CA ILE A 69 8.13 -17.17 -9.18
C ILE A 69 7.73 -16.69 -7.80
N PHE A 70 8.63 -16.85 -6.84
CA PHE A 70 8.34 -16.65 -5.42
C PHE A 70 9.60 -16.22 -4.69
N GLY A 71 9.46 -15.81 -3.44
CA GLY A 71 10.63 -15.37 -2.68
C GLY A 71 10.25 -14.59 -1.46
N GLY A 72 11.17 -13.72 -1.02
CA GLY A 72 10.95 -12.91 0.16
C GLY A 72 11.80 -11.65 0.18
N TYR A 73 11.32 -10.69 0.96
CA TYR A 73 11.96 -9.41 1.22
C TYR A 73 12.37 -9.32 2.68
N THR A 74 13.50 -8.68 2.94
CA THR A 74 13.92 -8.25 4.28
C THR A 74 14.48 -6.83 4.21
N SER A 75 14.12 -5.99 5.18
CA SER A 75 14.66 -4.64 5.32
C SER A 75 15.94 -4.59 6.15
N VAL A 76 16.40 -5.73 6.68
CA VAL A 76 17.58 -5.83 7.54
C VAL A 76 18.71 -6.60 6.86
N ASP A 77 19.89 -5.98 6.83
CA ASP A 77 21.11 -6.51 6.24
C ASP A 77 21.47 -7.93 6.70
N TYR A 78 22.05 -8.71 5.78
CA TYR A 78 22.81 -9.91 6.12
C TYR A 78 24.16 -9.54 6.72
N ALA A 79 24.51 -10.15 7.85
CA ALA A 79 25.75 -9.87 8.57
C ALA A 79 26.43 -11.11 9.16
N GLN A 80 25.83 -12.30 9.00
CA GLN A 80 26.29 -13.56 9.60
C GLN A 80 26.47 -13.44 11.13
N SER A 81 25.57 -12.71 11.80
CA SER A 81 25.66 -12.38 13.22
C SER A 81 25.41 -13.54 14.19
N GLY A 82 24.90 -14.67 13.71
CA GLY A 82 24.44 -15.80 14.49
C GLY A 82 23.18 -15.49 15.32
N GLN A 83 22.44 -14.43 14.99
CA GLN A 83 21.29 -13.94 15.76
C GLN A 83 19.95 -14.14 15.05
N PHE A 84 18.88 -14.14 15.84
CA PHE A 84 17.52 -14.09 15.32
C PHE A 84 17.11 -12.64 15.05
N ILE A 85 16.77 -12.34 13.79
CA ILE A 85 16.49 -10.98 13.33
C ILE A 85 15.01 -10.65 13.51
N THR A 86 14.73 -9.52 14.14
CA THR A 86 13.40 -8.90 14.10
C THR A 86 13.35 -7.97 12.90
N ASP A 87 12.45 -8.26 11.98
CA ASP A 87 12.14 -7.43 10.82
C ASP A 87 10.63 -7.48 10.65
N LYS A 88 9.95 -6.35 10.88
CA LYS A 88 8.49 -6.24 10.79
C LYS A 88 8.00 -5.97 9.37
N GLU A 89 8.93 -5.62 8.47
CA GLU A 89 8.67 -5.34 7.07
C GLU A 89 8.92 -6.56 6.20
N ALA A 90 9.57 -7.60 6.74
CA ALA A 90 9.76 -8.86 6.07
C ALA A 90 8.44 -9.49 5.59
N PHE A 91 8.47 -9.97 4.35
CA PHE A 91 7.36 -10.69 3.75
C PHE A 91 7.86 -11.75 2.77
N LEU A 92 7.04 -12.79 2.57
CA LEU A 92 7.16 -13.70 1.44
C LEU A 92 6.21 -13.26 0.33
N PHE A 93 6.53 -13.61 -0.91
CA PHE A 93 5.62 -13.43 -2.04
C PHE A 93 5.61 -14.65 -2.97
N SER A 94 4.54 -14.79 -3.74
CA SER A 94 4.45 -15.71 -4.88
C SER A 94 3.55 -15.15 -5.96
N PHE A 95 3.98 -15.27 -7.22
CA PHE A 95 3.19 -14.93 -8.40
C PHE A 95 2.30 -16.10 -8.77
N GLN A 96 1.01 -15.98 -8.44
CA GLN A 96 -0.01 -16.93 -8.87
C GLN A 96 -0.71 -16.49 -10.17
N ASP A 97 -0.58 -15.20 -10.56
CA ASP A 97 -1.13 -14.57 -11.77
C ASP A 97 -0.45 -13.19 -11.99
N LYS A 98 -1.20 -12.16 -12.41
CA LYS A 98 -0.75 -10.77 -12.64
C LYS A 98 -0.37 -9.99 -11.38
N ILE A 99 -0.68 -10.48 -10.17
CA ILE A 99 -0.40 -9.76 -8.93
C ILE A 99 0.23 -10.75 -7.94
N PRO A 100 1.34 -10.39 -7.27
CA PRO A 100 1.94 -11.25 -6.27
C PRO A 100 1.06 -11.33 -5.02
N THR A 101 0.87 -12.53 -4.49
CA THR A 101 0.29 -12.75 -3.16
C THR A 101 1.37 -12.48 -2.12
N ILE A 102 1.05 -11.70 -1.07
CA ILE A 102 1.99 -11.30 -0.02
C ILE A 102 1.64 -11.98 1.30
N ILE A 103 2.65 -12.57 1.95
CA ILE A 103 2.54 -13.25 3.23
C ILE A 103 3.43 -12.53 4.21
N LYS A 104 2.83 -11.78 5.14
CA LYS A 104 3.56 -10.99 6.12
C LYS A 104 4.12 -11.87 7.23
N VAL A 105 5.22 -11.40 7.81
CA VAL A 105 5.77 -11.93 9.06
C VAL A 105 4.75 -11.76 10.18
N ASN A 106 4.57 -12.81 10.99
CA ASN A 106 3.80 -12.73 12.21
C ASN A 106 4.54 -11.88 13.25
N SER A 107 3.84 -10.88 13.82
CA SER A 107 4.44 -9.80 14.61
C SER A 107 5.20 -10.24 15.87
N GLU A 108 4.94 -11.44 16.35
CA GLU A 108 5.58 -12.03 17.54
C GLU A 108 6.79 -12.90 17.20
N CYS A 109 7.08 -13.11 15.91
CA CYS A 109 8.13 -14.01 15.44
C CYS A 109 9.37 -13.25 14.95
N LYS A 110 10.48 -13.97 14.85
CA LYS A 110 11.73 -13.50 14.25
C LYS A 110 11.71 -13.83 12.76
N ALA A 111 12.00 -12.84 11.92
CA ALA A 111 11.83 -12.92 10.48
C ALA A 111 12.84 -13.83 9.79
N ARG A 112 14.05 -13.98 10.34
CA ARG A 112 15.08 -14.91 9.86
C ARG A 112 16.13 -15.19 10.94
N TYR A 113 16.91 -16.25 10.75
CA TYR A 113 18.15 -16.47 11.50
C TYR A 113 19.34 -16.09 10.63
N ASP A 114 20.22 -15.23 11.14
CA ASP A 114 21.34 -14.66 10.40
C ASP A 114 22.63 -15.43 10.66
N ASP A 115 22.78 -16.60 10.04
CA ASP A 115 23.98 -17.43 10.14
C ASP A 115 24.83 -17.37 8.85
N ALA A 116 25.79 -18.29 8.73
CA ALA A 116 26.62 -18.47 7.53
C ALA A 116 25.98 -19.40 6.48
N GLY A 117 24.69 -19.74 6.65
CA GLY A 117 23.92 -20.59 5.76
C GLY A 117 23.29 -19.83 4.60
N GLY A 118 22.58 -20.56 3.73
CA GLY A 118 21.85 -19.93 2.64
C GLY A 118 20.72 -19.00 3.13
N PRO A 119 20.19 -18.15 2.23
CA PRO A 119 19.12 -17.23 2.59
C PRO A 119 17.88 -17.97 3.11
N ASN A 120 17.32 -17.48 4.22
CA ASN A 120 16.18 -18.10 4.89
C ASN A 120 15.16 -17.08 5.41
N PHE A 121 13.92 -17.54 5.54
CA PHE A 121 12.81 -16.79 6.09
C PHE A 121 12.12 -17.62 7.18
N GLY A 122 12.12 -17.07 8.39
CA GLY A 122 11.43 -17.57 9.57
C GLY A 122 11.93 -18.92 10.10
N GLN A 123 13.15 -19.33 9.72
CA GLN A 123 13.65 -20.70 9.90
C GLN A 123 12.64 -21.75 9.41
N GLN A 124 11.89 -21.38 8.38
CA GLN A 124 10.80 -22.16 7.81
C GLN A 124 11.00 -22.37 6.33
N LEU A 125 11.60 -21.41 5.63
CA LEU A 125 11.84 -21.50 4.20
C LEU A 125 13.31 -21.17 3.93
N TYR A 126 14.02 -22.11 3.31
CA TYR A 126 15.45 -22.01 3.02
C TYR A 126 15.64 -22.11 1.51
N PHE A 127 16.38 -21.17 0.94
CA PHE A 127 16.73 -21.14 -0.46
C PHE A 127 18.18 -21.56 -0.65
N CYS A 128 18.48 -22.15 -1.81
CA CYS A 128 19.78 -22.76 -2.08
C CYS A 128 20.19 -23.80 -1.01
N TYR A 129 19.22 -24.59 -0.53
CA TYR A 129 19.37 -25.46 0.62
C TYR A 129 20.49 -26.50 0.39
N ASN A 130 21.31 -26.74 1.41
CA ASN A 130 22.50 -27.60 1.33
C ASN A 130 23.46 -27.26 0.16
N ASN A 131 23.54 -25.98 -0.21
CA ASN A 131 24.34 -25.50 -1.35
C ASN A 131 23.91 -26.09 -2.71
N GLN A 132 22.63 -26.45 -2.85
CA GLN A 132 22.04 -27.01 -4.06
C GLN A 132 20.98 -26.07 -4.64
N SER A 133 20.57 -26.30 -5.87
CA SER A 133 19.44 -25.62 -6.52
C SER A 133 18.10 -26.11 -5.97
N ALA A 134 17.91 -25.99 -4.65
CA ALA A 134 16.76 -26.51 -3.93
C ALA A 134 16.18 -25.48 -2.96
N VAL A 135 14.86 -25.51 -2.80
CA VAL A 135 14.15 -24.86 -1.70
C VAL A 135 13.71 -25.92 -0.69
N TYR A 136 13.86 -25.63 0.59
CA TYR A 136 13.43 -26.50 1.67
C TYR A 136 12.49 -25.75 2.60
N SER A 137 11.34 -26.36 2.91
CA SER A 137 10.43 -25.85 3.92
C SER A 137 10.40 -26.74 5.16
N GLN A 138 10.55 -26.15 6.34
CA GLN A 138 10.47 -26.86 7.62
C GLN A 138 9.11 -26.65 8.28
N GLU A 139 8.36 -27.73 8.48
CA GLU A 139 7.05 -27.70 9.16
C GLU A 139 7.13 -27.97 10.67
N TYR A 140 8.22 -28.58 11.14
CA TYR A 140 8.39 -29.03 12.53
C TYR A 140 9.79 -28.75 13.06
N CYS A 141 9.91 -28.30 14.31
CA CYS A 141 11.19 -28.24 15.02
C CYS A 141 11.35 -29.48 15.90
N CYS A 142 12.57 -30.02 15.94
CA CYS A 142 12.93 -31.11 16.86
C CYS A 142 13.49 -30.48 18.13
N LYS A 143 12.84 -30.73 19.29
CA LYS A 143 13.40 -30.39 20.60
C LYS A 143 13.62 -31.69 21.36
N GLY A 144 14.81 -32.26 21.24
CA GLY A 144 15.06 -33.66 21.61
C GLY A 144 14.39 -34.63 20.63
N MET A 145 13.80 -35.72 21.11
CA MET A 145 13.09 -36.71 20.28
C MET A 145 11.65 -36.32 19.93
N VAL A 146 11.18 -35.14 20.34
CA VAL A 146 9.79 -34.70 20.11
C VAL A 146 9.73 -33.70 18.95
N ARG A 147 8.87 -33.99 17.97
CA ARG A 147 8.50 -33.06 16.90
C ARG A 147 7.39 -32.14 17.40
N MET A 148 7.62 -30.84 17.39
CA MET A 148 6.62 -29.83 17.69
C MET A 148 6.35 -28.97 16.45
N ALA A 149 5.09 -28.59 16.23
CA ALA A 149 4.74 -27.63 15.20
C ALA A 149 5.43 -26.29 15.52
N ILE A 150 6.17 -25.75 14.55
CA ILE A 150 6.81 -24.44 14.71
C ILE A 150 5.69 -23.39 14.72
N ASN A 151 5.78 -22.41 15.62
CA ASN A 151 4.93 -21.24 15.50
C ASN A 151 5.26 -20.57 14.16
N LYS A 152 4.31 -20.58 13.22
CA LYS A 152 4.57 -20.23 11.82
C LYS A 152 4.86 -18.74 11.67
N THR A 153 6.12 -18.33 11.80
CA THR A 153 6.64 -17.01 11.37
C THR A 153 5.97 -16.49 10.11
N PHE A 154 5.85 -17.32 9.05
CA PHE A 154 5.08 -17.01 7.86
C PHE A 154 3.99 -18.05 7.65
N SER A 155 2.75 -17.60 7.51
CA SER A 155 1.60 -18.50 7.29
C SER A 155 1.45 -18.82 5.80
N PHE A 156 2.27 -19.73 5.28
CA PHE A 156 2.21 -20.18 3.89
C PHE A 156 1.91 -21.68 3.74
N ASN A 157 1.51 -22.08 2.54
CA ASN A 157 1.38 -23.45 2.10
C ASN A 157 2.36 -23.69 0.92
N PRO A 158 3.28 -24.68 1.00
CA PRO A 158 4.21 -25.03 -0.08
C PRO A 158 3.55 -25.18 -1.46
N ALA A 159 2.37 -25.78 -1.53
CA ALA A 159 1.64 -26.01 -2.78
C ALA A 159 1.22 -24.69 -3.44
N THR A 160 0.86 -23.68 -2.65
CA THR A 160 0.43 -22.37 -3.17
C THR A 160 1.60 -21.41 -3.35
N LEU A 161 2.68 -21.56 -2.58
CA LEU A 161 3.84 -20.68 -2.65
C LEU A 161 4.74 -21.05 -3.84
N TYR A 162 5.06 -22.33 -4.02
CA TYR A 162 5.99 -22.81 -5.05
C TYR A 162 5.57 -24.14 -5.70
N GLY A 163 4.29 -24.53 -5.59
CA GLY A 163 3.78 -25.71 -6.30
C GLY A 163 4.28 -27.06 -5.79
N ASN A 164 4.84 -27.12 -4.58
CA ASN A 164 5.58 -28.27 -4.03
C ASN A 164 6.81 -28.71 -4.87
N ASP A 165 7.19 -27.94 -5.89
CA ASP A 165 8.38 -28.20 -6.68
C ASP A 165 9.58 -27.56 -6.00
N THR A 166 10.37 -28.41 -5.34
CA THR A 166 11.52 -28.00 -4.54
C THR A 166 12.75 -27.70 -5.37
N GLN A 167 12.76 -28.00 -6.68
CA GLN A 167 13.93 -27.85 -7.53
C GLN A 167 13.93 -26.47 -8.19
N LEU A 168 14.83 -25.62 -7.75
CA LEU A 168 14.99 -24.27 -8.27
C LEU A 168 15.68 -24.32 -9.63
N THR A 169 15.14 -23.61 -10.61
CA THR A 169 15.84 -23.28 -11.86
C THR A 169 16.78 -22.09 -11.66
N GLU A 170 16.42 -21.17 -10.76
CA GLU A 170 17.23 -19.99 -10.47
C GLU A 170 16.91 -19.42 -9.08
N CYS A 171 17.90 -18.75 -8.47
CA CYS A 171 17.74 -17.91 -7.29
C CYS A 171 18.52 -16.61 -7.48
N GLU A 172 17.80 -15.50 -7.51
CA GLU A 172 18.33 -14.14 -7.68
C GLU A 172 18.11 -13.33 -6.40
N VAL A 173 19.06 -12.46 -6.08
CA VAL A 173 18.93 -11.51 -4.96
C VAL A 173 19.25 -10.12 -5.46
N TYR A 174 18.35 -9.20 -5.17
CA TYR A 174 18.41 -7.80 -5.55
C TYR A 174 18.64 -6.95 -4.31
N LYS A 175 19.54 -5.98 -4.43
CA LYS A 175 19.56 -4.84 -3.53
C LYS A 175 18.31 -4.00 -3.79
N VAL A 176 17.65 -3.57 -2.73
CA VAL A 176 16.52 -2.66 -2.80
C VAL A 176 17.03 -1.29 -2.38
N GLU A 177 17.01 -0.35 -3.31
CA GLU A 177 17.46 1.02 -3.08
C GLU A 177 16.28 1.95 -3.29
N ASP A 178 16.12 2.94 -2.42
CA ASP A 178 15.22 4.05 -2.69
C ASP A 178 15.70 4.72 -3.98
N ASP A 179 14.82 4.84 -4.97
CA ASP A 179 15.18 5.44 -6.24
C ASP A 179 15.27 6.98 -6.09
N PRO A 180 16.47 7.59 -6.14
CA PRO A 180 16.62 9.03 -6.00
C PRO A 180 16.21 9.80 -7.27
N HIS A 181 16.02 9.10 -8.40
CA HIS A 181 15.62 9.64 -9.69
C HIS A 181 14.13 9.50 -9.99
N ILE A 182 13.37 8.74 -9.17
CA ILE A 182 11.92 8.95 -9.03
C ILE A 182 11.69 10.18 -8.13
N SER A 183 12.31 11.31 -8.50
CA SER A 183 11.69 12.61 -8.31
C SER A 183 10.47 12.62 -9.22
N ALA A 184 9.35 12.10 -8.74
CA ALA A 184 8.02 12.18 -9.35
C ALA A 184 8.09 12.42 -10.87
N GLU A 185 8.57 11.46 -11.67
CA GLU A 185 8.36 11.58 -13.11
C GLU A 185 6.85 11.71 -13.27
N GLU A 186 6.38 12.87 -13.73
CA GLU A 186 4.98 13.22 -13.98
C GLU A 186 4.41 12.37 -15.13
N LYS A 187 4.60 11.05 -15.08
CA LYS A 187 3.82 10.12 -15.87
C LYS A 187 2.42 10.16 -15.26
N PRO A 188 1.42 10.68 -16.00
CA PRO A 188 0.09 10.80 -15.46
C PRO A 188 -0.39 9.40 -15.06
N TRP A 189 -0.87 9.27 -13.82
CA TRP A 189 -1.40 8.04 -13.23
C TRP A 189 -2.41 7.32 -14.13
N ARG A 190 -3.04 8.05 -15.07
CA ARG A 190 -3.69 7.51 -16.27
C ARG A 190 -3.33 8.35 -17.49
N LYS A 191 -2.91 7.71 -18.58
CA LYS A 191 -2.88 8.33 -19.91
C LYS A 191 -4.32 8.44 -20.43
N VAL A 192 -4.90 9.63 -20.34
CA VAL A 192 -6.24 9.91 -20.85
C VAL A 192 -6.13 10.92 -21.98
N LEU A 193 -6.64 10.56 -23.16
CA LEU A 193 -6.83 11.53 -24.25
C LEU A 193 -8.12 12.31 -23.97
N TRP A 194 -7.99 13.56 -23.53
CA TRP A 194 -9.11 14.43 -23.18
C TRP A 194 -9.78 15.02 -24.43
N THR A 195 -10.57 14.23 -25.14
CA THR A 195 -11.46 14.72 -26.22
C THR A 195 -12.85 15.03 -25.67
N ALA A 196 -13.62 15.87 -26.37
CA ALA A 196 -15.03 16.13 -26.02
C ALA A 196 -15.85 14.83 -25.96
N ASN A 197 -15.63 13.92 -26.91
CA ASN A 197 -16.28 12.61 -26.95
C ASN A 197 -15.89 11.75 -25.75
N ARG A 198 -14.59 11.67 -25.42
CA ARG A 198 -14.12 10.88 -24.26
C ARG A 198 -14.63 11.46 -22.94
N ARG A 199 -14.69 12.79 -22.82
CA ARG A 199 -15.30 13.47 -21.67
C ARG A 199 -16.78 13.10 -21.53
N ALA A 200 -17.55 13.17 -22.62
CA ALA A 200 -18.97 12.81 -22.60
C ALA A 200 -19.18 11.35 -22.20
N GLU A 201 -18.36 10.43 -22.74
CA GLU A 201 -18.39 9.01 -22.39
C GLU A 201 -18.12 8.78 -20.89
N LEU A 202 -17.09 9.42 -20.31
CA LEU A 202 -16.78 9.30 -18.89
C LEU A 202 -17.89 9.85 -18.00
N LEU A 203 -18.51 10.97 -18.39
CA LEU A 203 -19.66 11.53 -17.68
C LEU A 203 -20.86 10.57 -17.72
N GLU A 204 -21.14 9.96 -18.86
CA GLU A 204 -22.19 8.94 -18.99
C GLU A 204 -21.92 7.69 -18.14
N ILE A 205 -20.67 7.24 -18.05
CA ILE A 205 -20.30 6.13 -17.17
C ILE A 205 -20.61 6.47 -15.72
N ILE A 206 -20.29 7.69 -15.27
CA ILE A 206 -20.56 8.14 -13.90
C ILE A 206 -22.07 8.27 -13.64
N ARG A 207 -22.82 8.85 -14.58
CA ARG A 207 -24.29 9.00 -14.48
C ARG A 207 -24.99 7.65 -14.34
N ASN A 208 -24.57 6.67 -15.13
CA ASN A 208 -25.20 5.36 -15.22
C ASN A 208 -24.62 4.33 -14.25
N HIS A 209 -23.63 4.69 -13.44
CA HIS A 209 -23.03 3.79 -12.47
C HIS A 209 -24.07 3.31 -11.45
N LYS A 210 -24.12 1.99 -11.21
CA LYS A 210 -24.98 1.39 -10.19
C LYS A 210 -24.11 0.63 -9.19
N PRO A 211 -24.21 0.94 -7.89
CA PRO A 211 -23.53 0.15 -6.86
C PRO A 211 -23.93 -1.33 -6.95
N LEU A 212 -22.97 -2.23 -6.75
CA LEU A 212 -23.21 -3.68 -6.81
C LEU A 212 -24.20 -4.15 -5.73
N VAL A 213 -24.22 -3.48 -4.59
CA VAL A 213 -25.08 -3.80 -3.44
C VAL A 213 -26.37 -3.01 -3.56
N LYS A 214 -27.50 -3.68 -3.80
CA LYS A 214 -28.82 -3.05 -4.02
C LYS A 214 -29.31 -2.16 -2.86
N SER A 215 -28.87 -2.43 -1.63
CA SER A 215 -29.21 -1.60 -0.46
C SER A 215 -28.43 -0.28 -0.39
N VAL A 216 -27.44 -0.08 -1.27
CA VAL A 216 -26.66 1.15 -1.39
C VAL A 216 -27.05 1.84 -2.69
N SER A 217 -27.86 2.90 -2.59
CA SER A 217 -28.22 3.69 -3.78
C SER A 217 -27.12 4.67 -4.22
N ARG A 218 -26.22 5.04 -3.31
CA ARG A 218 -25.16 6.03 -3.56
C ARG A 218 -23.88 5.67 -2.82
N VAL A 219 -22.75 5.78 -3.50
CA VAL A 219 -21.41 5.61 -2.92
C VAL A 219 -21.02 6.88 -2.15
N ARG A 220 -20.76 6.76 -0.85
CA ARG A 220 -20.22 7.88 -0.03
C ARG A 220 -18.70 7.89 -0.07
N ILE A 221 -18.14 9.01 -0.52
CA ILE A 221 -16.70 9.24 -0.70
C ILE A 221 -16.26 10.30 0.30
N LEU A 222 -15.44 9.91 1.28
CA LEU A 222 -14.91 10.80 2.31
C LEU A 222 -13.61 11.46 1.85
N MET A 223 -13.54 12.78 1.93
CA MET A 223 -12.34 13.56 1.63
C MET A 223 -11.62 13.89 2.94
N ILE A 224 -10.35 13.53 3.06
CA ILE A 224 -9.50 13.78 4.23
C ILE A 224 -8.24 14.49 3.78
N GLY A 225 -7.76 15.47 4.53
CA GLY A 225 -6.54 16.18 4.18
C GLY A 225 -6.25 17.38 5.09
N PRO A 226 -5.03 17.91 5.03
CA PRO A 226 -4.62 19.08 5.81
C PRO A 226 -5.56 20.29 5.64
N VAL A 227 -5.49 21.23 6.58
CA VAL A 227 -6.06 22.57 6.38
C VAL A 227 -5.45 23.19 5.12
N GLY A 228 -6.29 23.85 4.31
CA GLY A 228 -5.86 24.46 3.06
C GLY A 228 -5.58 23.51 1.89
N ALA A 229 -5.79 22.19 2.04
CA ALA A 229 -5.52 21.23 0.94
C ALA A 229 -6.51 21.30 -0.24
N GLY A 230 -7.58 22.09 -0.15
CA GLY A 230 -8.56 22.23 -1.23
C GLY A 230 -9.71 21.22 -1.25
N LYS A 231 -10.01 20.53 -0.13
CA LYS A 231 -11.13 19.56 -0.04
C LYS A 231 -12.48 20.12 -0.49
N SER A 232 -12.88 21.26 0.08
CA SER A 232 -14.15 21.93 -0.25
C SER A 232 -14.14 22.49 -1.69
N SER A 233 -12.99 22.99 -2.15
CA SER A 233 -12.78 23.46 -3.53
C SER A 233 -12.91 22.31 -4.54
N PHE A 234 -12.38 21.13 -4.21
CA PHE A 234 -12.48 19.92 -5.03
C PHE A 234 -13.94 19.48 -5.19
N PHE A 235 -14.73 19.51 -4.11
CA PHE A 235 -16.17 19.30 -4.20
C PHE A 235 -16.86 20.34 -5.10
N ASN A 236 -16.60 21.63 -4.89
CA ASN A 236 -17.20 22.70 -5.72
C ASN A 236 -16.87 22.50 -7.20
N SER A 237 -15.65 22.05 -7.52
CA SER A 237 -15.22 21.73 -8.89
C SER A 237 -16.02 20.57 -9.48
N ILE A 238 -16.14 19.45 -8.78
CA ILE A 238 -16.96 18.30 -9.22
C ILE A 238 -18.42 18.72 -9.39
N ASN A 239 -18.98 19.43 -8.40
CA ASN A 239 -20.37 19.85 -8.47
C ASN A 239 -20.61 20.82 -9.65
N SER A 240 -19.65 21.68 -9.97
CA SER A 240 -19.75 22.59 -11.13
C SER A 240 -19.74 21.85 -12.46
N ILE A 241 -18.93 20.79 -12.59
CA ILE A 241 -18.87 19.96 -13.81
C ILE A 241 -20.23 19.34 -14.12
N PHE A 242 -20.91 18.78 -13.12
CA PHE A 242 -22.19 18.10 -13.31
C PHE A 242 -23.39 19.04 -13.32
N THR A 243 -23.31 20.19 -12.65
CA THR A 243 -24.39 21.19 -12.72
C THR A 243 -24.34 22.05 -13.99
N GLY A 244 -23.19 22.12 -14.66
CA GLY A 244 -23.00 22.88 -15.90
C GLY A 244 -22.67 24.37 -15.69
N HIS A 245 -22.52 24.82 -14.45
CA HIS A 245 -22.12 26.18 -14.11
C HIS A 245 -21.27 26.19 -12.84
N VAL A 246 -20.54 27.28 -12.60
CA VAL A 246 -19.75 27.45 -11.36
C VAL A 246 -20.67 27.42 -10.14
N THR A 247 -20.25 26.71 -9.09
CA THR A 247 -20.99 26.58 -7.83
C THR A 247 -20.08 26.78 -6.63
N ASN A 248 -20.63 27.34 -5.55
CA ASN A 248 -19.91 27.57 -4.30
C ASN A 248 -20.76 27.07 -3.10
N LYS A 249 -21.02 25.76 -3.09
CA LYS A 249 -21.91 25.12 -2.09
C LYS A 249 -21.16 24.75 -0.80
N ALA A 250 -19.87 24.49 -0.90
CA ALA A 250 -19.00 24.34 0.27
C ALA A 250 -18.16 25.61 0.43
N MET A 251 -17.99 26.09 1.66
CA MET A 251 -17.15 27.26 1.90
C MET A 251 -15.69 26.89 1.65
N SER A 252 -15.07 27.57 0.68
CA SER A 252 -13.66 27.42 0.32
C SER A 252 -12.95 28.76 0.43
N GLY A 253 -11.70 28.75 0.90
CA GLY A 253 -10.86 29.93 1.04
C GLY A 253 -9.51 29.60 1.67
N SER A 254 -8.60 30.56 1.65
CA SER A 254 -7.29 30.45 2.30
C SER A 254 -7.34 31.14 3.66
N ALA A 255 -7.16 30.37 4.74
CA ALA A 255 -7.08 30.87 6.11
C ALA A 255 -6.07 30.03 6.89
N GLY A 256 -5.51 30.60 7.96
CA GLY A 256 -4.55 29.89 8.83
C GLY A 256 -5.16 28.74 9.65
N ALA A 257 -6.49 28.68 9.75
CA ALA A 257 -7.24 27.62 10.43
C ALA A 257 -8.31 27.04 9.49
N SER A 258 -8.87 25.86 9.84
CA SER A 258 -9.89 25.21 9.02
C SER A 258 -11.16 26.06 8.89
N LEU A 259 -11.53 26.41 7.65
CA LEU A 259 -12.81 27.06 7.35
C LEU A 259 -13.99 26.08 7.49
N THR A 260 -13.77 24.82 7.14
CA THR A 260 -14.74 23.75 7.33
C THR A 260 -14.65 23.29 8.77
N VAL A 261 -15.69 23.58 9.57
CA VAL A 261 -15.80 23.17 10.99
C VAL A 261 -16.89 22.13 11.21
N GLN A 262 -17.58 21.72 10.15
CA GLN A 262 -18.65 20.73 10.18
C GLN A 262 -18.33 19.55 9.26
N PHE A 263 -18.79 18.36 9.64
CA PHE A 263 -18.93 17.24 8.71
C PHE A 263 -20.07 17.56 7.75
N ARG A 264 -19.80 17.53 6.45
CA ARG A 264 -20.80 17.86 5.42
C ARG A 264 -20.91 16.75 4.40
N THR A 265 -22.12 16.38 4.07
CA THR A 265 -22.45 15.38 3.06
C THR A 265 -23.13 16.08 1.89
N TYR A 266 -22.45 16.10 0.74
CA TYR A 266 -22.88 16.83 -0.45
C TYR A 266 -23.32 15.89 -1.57
N PRO A 267 -24.63 15.73 -1.77
CA PRO A 267 -25.18 15.22 -3.01
C PRO A 267 -24.74 16.05 -4.22
N VAL A 268 -24.29 15.38 -5.28
CA VAL A 268 -24.11 15.98 -6.60
C VAL A 268 -25.31 15.62 -7.47
N ASN A 269 -25.84 16.60 -8.20
CA ASN A 269 -26.96 16.44 -9.12
C ASN A 269 -26.49 16.66 -10.56
N ASP A 270 -27.12 15.98 -11.51
CA ASP A 270 -26.85 16.14 -12.95
C ASP A 270 -27.68 17.30 -13.52
N GLY A 271 -27.15 18.52 -13.44
CA GLY A 271 -27.87 19.76 -13.75
C GLY A 271 -28.50 20.43 -12.52
N ARG A 272 -29.07 21.64 -12.72
CA ARG A 272 -29.58 22.49 -11.63
C ARG A 272 -30.72 21.85 -10.83
N GLU A 273 -31.59 21.10 -11.50
CA GLU A 273 -32.74 20.37 -10.91
C GLU A 273 -32.77 18.89 -11.31
N GLY A 274 -31.65 18.37 -11.81
CA GLY A 274 -31.60 17.00 -12.28
C GLY A 274 -31.49 15.96 -11.18
N LYS A 275 -31.49 14.70 -11.62
CA LYS A 275 -31.46 13.55 -10.71
C LYS A 275 -30.13 13.52 -9.92
N PRO A 276 -30.15 13.06 -8.66
CA PRO A 276 -28.92 12.86 -7.90
C PRO A 276 -28.04 11.80 -8.55
N LEU A 277 -26.73 12.07 -8.62
CA LEU A 277 -25.74 11.11 -9.09
C LEU A 277 -25.55 9.96 -8.09
N PRO A 278 -25.07 8.78 -8.54
CA PRO A 278 -24.90 7.58 -7.72
C PRO A 278 -23.73 7.66 -6.72
N PHE A 279 -23.27 8.87 -6.39
CA PHE A 279 -22.27 9.12 -5.36
C PHE A 279 -22.58 10.40 -4.57
N VAL A 280 -21.92 10.51 -3.43
CA VAL A 280 -21.99 11.63 -2.50
C VAL A 280 -20.59 11.94 -2.00
N LEU A 281 -20.20 13.20 -1.99
CA LEU A 281 -18.92 13.64 -1.44
C LEU A 281 -19.11 14.09 0.00
N CYS A 282 -18.29 13.56 0.90
CA CYS A 282 -18.30 13.86 2.31
C CYS A 282 -17.06 14.71 2.63
N ASP A 283 -17.28 15.95 3.04
CA ASP A 283 -16.25 16.92 3.37
C ASP A 283 -16.05 17.00 4.88
N THR A 284 -14.80 17.21 5.30
CA THR A 284 -14.41 17.24 6.72
C THR A 284 -13.62 18.49 7.04
N MET A 285 -13.52 18.77 8.34
CA MET A 285 -12.52 19.69 8.86
C MET A 285 -11.10 19.24 8.46
N GLY A 286 -10.20 20.21 8.30
CA GLY A 286 -8.81 19.94 7.97
C GLY A 286 -8.05 19.24 9.11
N LEU A 287 -7.02 18.50 8.72
CA LEU A 287 -6.05 17.96 9.66
C LEU A 287 -5.05 19.04 10.05
N GLU A 288 -4.73 19.08 11.35
CA GLU A 288 -3.73 19.97 11.94
C GLU A 288 -2.73 19.14 12.77
N GLU A 289 -1.53 19.70 12.95
CA GLU A 289 -0.40 19.07 13.66
C GLU A 289 -0.55 19.10 15.17
N GLN A 290 -1.18 20.14 15.71
CA GLN A 290 -1.33 20.34 17.15
C GLN A 290 -2.37 19.35 17.71
N SER A 291 -2.01 18.66 18.79
CA SER A 291 -2.94 17.81 19.53
C SER A 291 -4.09 18.68 20.07
N GLY A 292 -5.33 18.23 19.87
CA GLY A 292 -6.52 19.03 20.22
C GLY A 292 -6.90 20.10 19.19
N ALA A 293 -6.26 20.10 18.02
CA ALA A 293 -6.63 20.94 16.87
C ALA A 293 -6.90 20.07 15.62
N GLY A 294 -7.72 20.62 14.71
CA GLY A 294 -8.16 19.91 13.51
C GLY A 294 -8.94 18.63 13.79
N LEU A 295 -9.15 17.84 12.74
CA LEU A 295 -9.97 16.63 12.81
C LEU A 295 -9.28 15.52 13.64
N ASP A 296 -10.03 14.93 14.57
CA ASP A 296 -9.57 13.82 15.41
C ASP A 296 -9.68 12.47 14.69
N ILE A 297 -8.82 11.50 15.04
CA ILE A 297 -8.79 10.18 14.40
C ILE A 297 -10.00 9.32 14.82
N GLU A 298 -10.50 9.47 16.05
CA GLU A 298 -11.67 8.75 16.53
C GLU A 298 -12.96 9.30 15.90
N ASP A 299 -13.01 10.60 15.59
CA ASP A 299 -14.07 11.18 14.74
C ASP A 299 -14.10 10.53 13.35
N ILE A 300 -12.93 10.35 12.73
CA ILE A 300 -12.83 9.67 11.43
C ILE A 300 -13.41 8.26 11.50
N SER A 301 -13.14 7.52 12.59
CA SER A 301 -13.71 6.18 12.76
C SER A 301 -15.23 6.19 12.83
N SER A 302 -15.78 7.12 13.59
CA SER A 302 -17.23 7.31 13.70
C SER A 302 -17.85 7.72 12.36
N ILE A 303 -17.17 8.58 11.57
CA ILE A 303 -17.59 8.94 10.22
C ILE A 303 -17.58 7.72 9.30
N LEU A 304 -16.49 6.94 9.30
CA LEU A 304 -16.34 5.76 8.45
C LEU A 304 -17.44 4.72 8.69
N GLN A 305 -17.84 4.58 9.95
CA GLN A 305 -18.93 3.69 10.38
C GLN A 305 -20.32 4.26 10.15
N GLY A 306 -20.46 5.52 9.74
CA GLY A 306 -21.76 6.15 9.44
C GLY A 306 -22.50 6.69 10.67
N HIS A 307 -21.81 6.85 11.81
CA HIS A 307 -22.43 7.32 13.06
C HIS A 307 -22.51 8.84 13.16
N VAL A 308 -21.71 9.58 12.38
CA VAL A 308 -21.69 11.05 12.39
C VAL A 308 -22.71 11.61 11.40
N PRO A 309 -23.71 12.40 11.85
CA PRO A 309 -24.74 12.96 11.00
C PRO A 309 -24.24 14.17 10.18
N ASP A 310 -24.90 14.46 9.05
CA ASP A 310 -24.63 15.68 8.29
C ASP A 310 -24.77 16.93 9.18
N ARG A 311 -23.89 17.91 8.95
CA ARG A 311 -23.77 19.17 9.71
C ARG A 311 -23.31 19.01 11.15
N TYR A 312 -22.82 17.84 11.56
CA TYR A 312 -22.14 17.68 12.85
C TYR A 312 -20.99 18.68 12.95
N LYS A 313 -20.98 19.49 14.01
CA LYS A 313 -19.90 20.44 14.29
C LYS A 313 -18.82 19.74 15.10
N PHE A 314 -17.61 19.69 14.57
CA PHE A 314 -16.49 19.04 15.24
C PHE A 314 -16.14 19.75 16.54
N ASN A 315 -15.77 18.98 17.55
CA ASN A 315 -15.24 19.48 18.80
C ASN A 315 -13.74 19.15 18.88
N PRO A 316 -12.85 20.15 18.76
CA PRO A 316 -11.41 19.92 18.83
C PRO A 316 -10.94 19.34 20.18
N MET A 317 -11.72 19.53 21.24
CA MET A 317 -11.37 19.12 22.61
C MET A 317 -11.84 17.71 22.96
N ALA A 318 -12.79 17.14 22.22
CA ALA A 318 -13.35 15.83 22.53
C ALA A 318 -13.90 15.15 21.27
N PRO A 319 -13.56 13.88 21.02
CA PRO A 319 -14.14 13.12 19.92
C PRO A 319 -15.65 12.96 20.04
N PHE A 320 -16.31 12.74 18.91
CA PHE A 320 -17.71 12.40 18.79
C PHE A 320 -18.04 11.18 19.64
N GLN A 321 -19.02 11.37 20.53
CA GLN A 321 -19.65 10.29 21.28
C GLN A 321 -21.04 10.06 20.69
N PRO A 322 -21.33 8.84 20.18
CA PRO A 322 -22.67 8.52 19.72
C PRO A 322 -23.63 8.55 20.92
N ASP A 323 -24.82 9.08 20.69
CA ASP A 323 -25.94 9.04 21.65
C ASP A 323 -26.19 7.57 22.07
N GLU A 324 -26.29 7.29 23.37
CA GLU A 324 -26.39 5.93 23.93
C GLU A 324 -27.54 5.14 23.30
N GLN A 325 -28.65 5.81 22.95
CA GLN A 325 -29.78 5.18 22.27
C GLN A 325 -29.49 4.84 20.80
N LYS A 326 -28.68 5.65 20.09
CA LYS A 326 -28.28 5.41 18.69
C LYS A 326 -27.09 4.45 18.55
N SER A 327 -26.23 4.37 19.58
CA SER A 327 -25.11 3.43 19.68
C SER A 327 -25.54 1.96 19.58
N SER A 328 -26.77 1.65 20.02
CA SER A 328 -27.32 0.29 20.01
C SER A 328 -27.67 -0.26 18.62
N ARG A 329 -27.76 0.59 17.58
CA ARG A 329 -28.12 0.16 16.22
C ARG A 329 -26.95 0.37 15.25
N PRO A 330 -26.44 -0.68 14.61
CA PRO A 330 -25.38 -0.53 13.61
C PRO A 330 -25.92 0.29 12.43
N ALA A 331 -25.14 1.28 11.98
CA ALA A 331 -25.48 2.07 10.80
C ALA A 331 -25.68 1.16 9.59
N SER A 332 -26.66 1.52 8.76
CA SER A 332 -26.93 0.83 7.51
C SER A 332 -25.73 0.92 6.57
N LEU A 333 -25.62 -0.01 5.61
CA LEU A 333 -24.54 0.04 4.61
C LEU A 333 -24.54 1.35 3.82
N GLN A 334 -25.72 1.95 3.58
CA GLN A 334 -25.85 3.22 2.88
C GLN A 334 -25.27 4.41 3.66
N GLU A 335 -25.28 4.34 5.00
CA GLU A 335 -24.76 5.42 5.85
C GLU A 335 -23.24 5.39 5.96
N LYS A 336 -22.62 4.22 5.78
CA LYS A 336 -21.16 4.03 5.88
C LYS A 336 -20.41 4.74 4.74
N ILE A 337 -19.15 5.09 5.02
CA ILE A 337 -18.23 5.54 3.98
C ILE A 337 -17.77 4.34 3.15
N HIS A 338 -17.73 4.50 1.83
CA HIS A 338 -17.38 3.44 0.88
C HIS A 338 -15.98 3.61 0.32
N CYS A 339 -15.50 4.86 0.26
CA CYS A 339 -14.22 5.24 -0.31
C CYS A 339 -13.64 6.42 0.47
N VAL A 340 -12.33 6.39 0.72
CA VAL A 340 -11.60 7.52 1.31
C VAL A 340 -10.64 8.10 0.27
N VAL A 341 -10.69 9.40 0.07
CA VAL A 341 -9.81 10.17 -0.80
C VAL A 341 -8.97 11.10 0.05
N TYR A 342 -7.66 10.95 -0.01
CA TYR A 342 -6.72 11.89 0.58
C TYR A 342 -6.52 13.06 -0.37
N VAL A 343 -6.73 14.29 0.12
CA VAL A 343 -6.52 15.52 -0.63
C VAL A 343 -5.31 16.22 -0.04
N ILE A 344 -4.26 16.37 -0.83
CA ILE A 344 -3.00 16.99 -0.42
C ILE A 344 -2.59 18.03 -1.45
N ASP A 345 -2.26 19.22 -0.97
CA ASP A 345 -1.68 20.30 -1.77
C ASP A 345 -0.28 19.89 -2.22
N ALA A 346 -0.10 19.72 -3.54
CA ALA A 346 1.13 19.26 -4.15
C ALA A 346 2.32 20.18 -3.83
N THR A 347 2.08 21.48 -3.70
CA THR A 347 3.11 22.48 -3.39
C THR A 347 3.61 22.38 -1.96
N LYS A 348 2.83 21.76 -1.07
CA LYS A 348 3.15 21.61 0.36
C LYS A 348 3.60 20.20 0.74
N ILE A 349 3.72 19.28 -0.22
CA ILE A 349 4.13 17.89 0.07
C ILE A 349 5.50 17.86 0.75
N SER A 350 6.48 18.58 0.21
CA SER A 350 7.84 18.67 0.78
C SER A 350 7.92 19.46 2.09
N LEU A 351 6.88 20.23 2.41
CA LEU A 351 6.77 21.05 3.62
C LEU A 351 5.90 20.38 4.70
N MET A 352 5.40 19.16 4.45
CA MET A 352 4.56 18.45 5.39
C MET A 352 5.40 17.90 6.55
N SER A 353 5.10 18.35 7.78
CA SER A 353 5.81 17.87 8.97
C SER A 353 5.63 16.38 9.23
N ASP A 354 6.61 15.78 9.89
CA ASP A 354 6.59 14.37 10.31
C ASP A 354 5.32 14.05 11.13
N LYS A 355 4.89 14.96 12.01
CA LYS A 355 3.66 14.79 12.81
C LYS A 355 2.41 14.67 11.95
N LEU A 356 2.30 15.47 10.89
CA LEU A 356 1.16 15.41 9.98
C LEU A 356 1.21 14.15 9.11
N GLN A 357 2.40 13.74 8.68
CA GLN A 357 2.62 12.47 7.97
C GLN A 357 2.24 11.27 8.84
N GLU A 358 2.67 11.23 10.10
CA GLU A 358 2.30 10.21 11.07
C GLU A 358 0.78 10.16 11.32
N LYS A 359 0.13 11.33 11.43
CA LYS A 359 -1.33 11.43 11.57
C LYS A 359 -2.04 10.83 10.35
N LEU A 360 -1.61 11.19 9.13
CA LEU A 360 -2.13 10.60 7.89
C LEU A 360 -1.89 9.09 7.81
N ALA A 361 -0.71 8.61 8.21
CA ALA A 361 -0.38 7.20 8.26
C ALA A 361 -1.23 6.44 9.28
N SER A 362 -1.51 7.05 10.45
CA SER A 362 -2.41 6.51 11.46
C SER A 362 -3.84 6.38 10.94
N ILE A 363 -4.35 7.42 10.28
CA ILE A 363 -5.65 7.39 9.61
C ILE A 363 -5.67 6.27 8.57
N ARG A 364 -4.63 6.15 7.73
CA ARG A 364 -4.54 5.10 6.70
C ARG A 364 -4.59 3.70 7.32
N ARG A 365 -3.85 3.47 8.40
CA ARG A 365 -3.89 2.20 9.15
C ARG A 365 -5.30 1.88 9.66
N LYS A 366 -6.00 2.87 10.23
CA LYS A 366 -7.38 2.72 10.73
C LYS A 366 -8.40 2.49 9.61
N VAL A 367 -8.26 3.18 8.48
CA VAL A 367 -9.12 2.98 7.29
C VAL A 367 -8.94 1.56 6.73
N ASN A 368 -7.69 1.08 6.67
CA ASN A 368 -7.37 -0.25 6.18
C ASN A 368 -7.87 -1.36 7.11
N SER A 369 -7.80 -1.19 8.44
CA SER A 369 -8.33 -2.18 9.39
C SER A 369 -9.86 -2.35 9.30
N LEU A 370 -10.56 -1.34 8.79
CA LEU A 370 -12.00 -1.38 8.51
C LEU A 370 -12.34 -1.88 7.08
N GLY A 371 -11.36 -2.34 6.32
CA GLY A 371 -11.54 -2.93 4.99
C GLY A 371 -11.99 -1.95 3.90
N LYS A 372 -11.68 -0.65 4.04
CA LYS A 372 -12.08 0.39 3.07
C LYS A 372 -10.98 0.66 2.03
N ARG A 373 -11.36 0.95 0.78
CA ARG A 373 -10.42 1.36 -0.27
C ARG A 373 -9.99 2.82 -0.08
N THR A 374 -8.69 3.08 -0.27
CA THR A 374 -8.06 4.40 -0.17
C THR A 374 -7.53 4.85 -1.54
N TYR A 375 -7.67 6.13 -1.85
CA TYR A 375 -7.09 6.77 -3.05
C TYR A 375 -6.40 8.07 -2.64
N LEU A 376 -5.30 8.41 -3.31
CA LEU A 376 -4.57 9.67 -3.12
C LEU A 376 -4.88 10.63 -4.27
N HIS A 377 -5.27 11.86 -3.93
CA HIS A 377 -5.45 12.96 -4.87
C HIS A 377 -4.50 14.10 -4.49
N GLN A 378 -3.68 14.52 -5.45
CA GLN A 378 -2.82 15.69 -5.34
C GLN A 378 -3.52 16.86 -6.03
N SER A 379 -3.77 17.93 -5.29
CA SER A 379 -4.28 19.20 -5.83
C SER A 379 -3.09 20.10 -6.17
N CYS A 380 -3.04 20.57 -7.41
CA CYS A 380 -2.20 21.71 -7.81
C CYS A 380 -3.16 22.88 -8.00
N ASP A 381 -3.14 23.85 -7.07
CA ASP A 381 -3.83 25.13 -7.25
C ASP A 381 -2.86 26.18 -7.82
#